data_AF-A0A2D8YBP1-F1
#
_entry.id   AF-A0A2D8YBP1-F1
#
_cell.length_a   1.000
_cell.length_b   1.000
_cell.length_c   1.000
_cell.angle_alpha   90.00
_cell.angle_beta   90.00
_cell.angle_gamma   90.00
#
_symmetry.space_group_name_H-M   'P 1'
#
loop_
_entity.id
_entity.type
_entity.pdbx_description
1 polymer ?
#
loop_
_entity_poly.entity_id
_entity_poly.type
_entity_poly.pdbx_seq_one_letter_code
_entity_poly.pdbx_strand_id
1 'polypeptide(L)'
;MVSEEDARRRQKASLDELILELTEERGADKTVCPSEVARAKRKENWQQLMGEIRVRAVKLADAGQIAIYRKGKPVDPHDFKGVYRLGLPDTE
;
A
#
# COMPACT_ATOMS: atom_id res chain seq x y z
N MET A 1 -13.61 1.43 15.69
CA MET A 1 -12.75 2.29 16.52
C MET A 1 -11.39 1.60 16.50
N VAL A 2 -10.39 2.14 15.79
CA VAL A 2 -9.07 1.49 15.75
C VAL A 2 -8.46 1.72 17.12
N SER A 3 -8.28 0.66 17.90
CA SER A 3 -7.69 0.73 19.24
C SER A 3 -6.34 1.44 19.18
N GLU A 4 -6.01 2.25 20.19
CA GLU A 4 -4.71 2.95 20.25
C GLU A 4 -3.52 1.99 20.14
N GLU A 5 -3.73 0.73 20.54
CA GLU A 5 -2.74 -0.35 20.43
C GLU A 5 -2.44 -0.73 18.97
N ASP A 6 -3.45 -0.86 18.11
CA ASP A 6 -3.27 -1.11 16.67
C ASP A 6 -2.54 0.04 15.98
N ALA A 7 -2.87 1.28 16.34
CA ALA A 7 -2.17 2.45 15.80
C ALA A 7 -0.69 2.46 16.20
N ARG A 8 -0.35 2.02 17.42
CA ARG A 8 1.03 1.93 17.90
C ARG A 8 1.77 0.75 17.25
N ARG A 9 1.08 -0.37 16.99
CA ARG A 9 1.61 -1.51 16.22
C ARG A 9 1.95 -1.10 14.79
N ARG A 10 1.02 -0.46 14.09
CA ARG A 10 1.20 0.03 12.71
C ARG A 10 2.31 1.06 12.58
N GLN A 11 2.47 1.93 13.59
CA GLN A 11 3.62 2.85 13.67
C GLN A 11 4.97 2.14 13.77
N LYS A 12 5.04 0.94 14.34
CA LYS A 12 6.27 0.14 14.43
C LYS A 12 6.46 -0.79 13.22
N ALA A 13 5.39 -1.31 12.62
CA ALA A 13 5.42 -2.21 11.48
C ALA A 13 6.13 -1.62 10.25
N SER A 14 6.78 -2.45 9.45
CA SER A 14 7.43 -2.01 8.21
C SER A 14 6.39 -1.50 7.21
N LEU A 15 6.82 -0.66 6.26
CA LEU A 15 5.92 -0.23 5.19
C LEU A 15 5.38 -1.42 4.38
N ASP A 16 6.22 -2.44 4.16
CA ASP A 16 5.86 -3.65 3.44
C ASP A 16 4.71 -4.38 4.15
N GLU A 17 4.82 -4.56 5.47
CA GLU A 17 3.78 -5.18 6.31
C GLU A 17 2.48 -4.36 6.28
N LEU A 18 2.57 -3.03 6.35
CA LEU A 18 1.39 -2.17 6.27
C LEU A 18 0.71 -2.21 4.92
N ILE A 19 1.48 -2.28 3.83
CA ILE A 19 0.93 -2.38 2.49
C ILE A 19 0.14 -3.69 2.39
N LEU A 20 0.77 -4.81 2.77
CA LEU A 20 0.15 -6.14 2.74
C LEU A 20 -1.10 -6.19 3.62
N GLU A 21 -0.98 -5.82 4.90
CA GLU A 21 -2.10 -5.80 5.85
C GLU A 21 -3.28 -5.00 5.31
N LEU A 22 -3.04 -3.78 4.81
CA LEU A 22 -4.11 -2.93 4.30
C LEU A 22 -4.71 -3.46 2.99
N THR A 23 -3.92 -4.05 2.11
CA THR A 23 -4.44 -4.70 0.89
C THR A 23 -5.27 -5.93 1.21
N GLU A 24 -4.84 -6.75 2.18
CA GLU A 24 -5.56 -7.94 2.64
C GLU A 24 -6.85 -7.56 3.37
N GLU A 25 -6.81 -6.58 4.29
CA GLU A 25 -7.99 -6.06 4.99
C GLU A 25 -9.03 -5.48 4.02
N ARG A 26 -8.61 -4.89 2.90
CA ARG A 26 -9.54 -4.39 1.88
C ARG A 26 -10.18 -5.51 1.07
N GLY A 27 -9.46 -6.60 0.82
CA GLY A 27 -9.89 -7.72 0.00
C GLY A 27 -9.61 -7.54 -1.50
N ALA A 28 -9.76 -8.63 -2.27
CA ALA A 28 -9.32 -8.74 -3.66
C ALA A 28 -10.01 -7.75 -4.62
N ASP A 29 -11.30 -7.46 -4.39
CA ASP A 29 -12.07 -6.52 -5.23
C ASP A 29 -11.76 -5.04 -4.95
N LYS A 30 -10.91 -4.75 -3.97
CA LYS A 30 -10.66 -3.38 -3.50
C LYS A 30 -9.19 -3.05 -3.50
N THR A 31 -8.94 -1.75 -3.57
CA THR A 31 -7.58 -1.21 -3.59
C THR A 31 -7.40 -0.13 -2.55
N VAL A 32 -6.18 0.01 -2.05
CA VAL A 32 -5.74 1.04 -1.11
C VAL A 32 -4.97 2.15 -1.82
N CYS A 33 -5.04 3.36 -1.28
CA CYS A 33 -4.17 4.46 -1.68
C CYS A 33 -2.83 4.39 -0.95
N PRO A 34 -1.72 4.83 -1.56
CA PRO A 34 -0.45 4.98 -0.85
C PRO A 34 -0.56 5.94 0.35
N SER A 35 -1.44 6.94 0.28
CA SER A 35 -1.69 7.87 1.39
C SER A 35 -2.35 7.21 2.61
N GLU A 36 -3.16 6.16 2.41
CA GLU A 36 -3.73 5.38 3.52
C GLU A 36 -2.63 4.63 4.27
N VAL A 37 -1.72 3.98 3.54
CA VAL A 37 -0.54 3.30 4.09
C VAL A 37 0.33 4.29 4.89
N ALA A 38 0.62 5.46 4.31
CA ALA A 38 1.44 6.46 5.00
C ALA A 38 0.80 6.97 6.29
N ARG A 39 -0.51 7.23 6.27
CA ARG A 39 -1.27 7.69 7.44
C ARG A 39 -1.38 6.63 8.51
N ALA A 40 -1.44 5.34 8.12
CA ALA A 40 -1.39 4.23 9.05
C ALA A 40 -0.04 4.13 9.75
N LYS A 41 1.07 4.40 9.03
CA LYS A 41 2.42 4.42 9.60
C LYS A 41 2.68 5.65 10.47
N ARG A 42 2.32 6.85 10.03
CA ARG A 42 2.48 8.09 10.80
C ARG A 42 1.49 9.15 10.35
N LYS A 43 0.94 9.90 11.31
CA LYS A 43 0.02 11.00 11.01
C LYS A 43 0.73 12.29 10.61
N GLU A 44 1.94 12.52 11.13
CA GLU A 44 2.75 13.69 10.83
C GLU A 44 3.77 13.40 9.72
N ASN A 45 3.99 14.36 8.84
CA ASN A 45 4.96 14.25 7.73
C ASN A 45 4.78 13.00 6.85
N TRP A 46 3.57 12.46 6.76
CA TRP A 46 3.27 11.24 5.99
C TRP A 46 3.60 11.39 4.50
N GLN A 47 3.56 12.62 3.97
CA GLN A 47 3.92 12.91 2.58
C GLN A 47 5.35 12.50 2.26
N GLN A 48 6.28 12.60 3.22
CA GLN A 48 7.68 12.22 2.98
C GLN A 48 7.86 10.69 2.87
N LEU A 49 6.87 9.89 3.32
CA LEU A 49 6.89 8.43 3.10
C LEU A 49 6.45 8.05 1.69
N MET A 50 5.85 8.95 0.90
CA MET A 50 5.32 8.60 -0.43
C MET A 50 6.40 8.02 -1.35
N GLY A 51 7.62 8.58 -1.30
CA GLY A 51 8.76 8.06 -2.06
C GLY A 51 9.13 6.64 -1.63
N GLU A 52 9.23 6.40 -0.32
CA GLU A 52 9.58 5.10 0.23
C GLU A 52 8.49 4.05 -0.03
N ILE A 53 7.22 4.42 0.15
CA ILE A 53 6.06 3.57 -0.14
C ILE A 53 6.03 3.18 -1.61
N ARG A 54 6.35 4.10 -2.52
CA ARG A 54 6.45 3.77 -3.95
C ARG A 54 7.50 2.68 -4.18
N VAL A 55 8.71 2.84 -3.63
CA VAL A 55 9.78 1.84 -3.78
C VAL A 55 9.37 0.48 -3.20
N ARG A 56 8.77 0.46 -2.00
CA ARG A 56 8.30 -0.79 -1.38
C ARG A 56 7.16 -1.43 -2.16
N ALA A 57 6.21 -0.64 -2.65
CA ALA A 57 5.10 -1.13 -3.47
C ALA A 57 5.60 -1.77 -4.77
N VAL A 58 6.58 -1.15 -5.44
CA VAL A 58 7.21 -1.74 -6.63
C VAL A 58 7.87 -3.08 -6.27
N LYS A 59 8.65 -3.12 -5.19
CA LYS A 59 9.31 -4.36 -4.74
C LYS A 59 8.32 -5.47 -4.41
N LEU A 60 7.23 -5.16 -3.73
CA LEU A 60 6.17 -6.13 -3.40
C LEU A 60 5.40 -6.60 -4.65
N ALA A 61 5.22 -5.71 -5.63
CA ALA A 61 4.61 -6.06 -6.90
C ALA A 61 5.52 -6.97 -7.73
N ASP A 62 6.83 -6.69 -7.76
CA ASP A 62 7.85 -7.55 -8.37
C ASP A 62 7.89 -8.95 -7.72
N ALA A 63 7.68 -9.01 -6.39
CA ALA A 63 7.56 -10.26 -5.64
C ALA A 63 6.21 -10.98 -5.84
N GLY A 64 5.27 -10.42 -6.62
CA GLY A 64 3.94 -11.00 -6.85
C GLY A 64 3.03 -10.99 -5.61
N GLN A 65 3.35 -10.19 -4.58
CA GLN A 65 2.54 -10.11 -3.37
C GLN A 65 1.40 -9.10 -3.46
N ILE A 66 1.55 -8.08 -4.31
CA ILE A 66 0.54 -7.06 -4.59
C ILE A 66 0.51 -6.75 -6.09
N ALA A 67 -0.52 -6.06 -6.55
CA ALA A 67 -0.54 -5.45 -7.87
C ALA A 67 -0.79 -3.93 -7.78
N ILE A 68 -0.20 -3.19 -8.71
CA ILE A 68 -0.38 -1.76 -8.83
C ILE A 68 -1.46 -1.49 -9.87
N TYR A 69 -2.51 -0.79 -9.48
CA TYR A 69 -3.67 -0.51 -10.32
C TYR A 69 -3.72 0.96 -10.70
N ARG A 70 -4.08 1.22 -11.96
CA ARG A 70 -4.51 2.54 -12.44
C ARG A 70 -5.76 2.42 -13.28
N LYS A 71 -6.71 3.34 -13.03
CA LYS A 71 -8.02 3.35 -13.71
C LYS A 71 -8.70 1.97 -13.69
N GLY A 72 -8.53 1.23 -12.57
CA GLY A 72 -9.10 -0.11 -12.39
C GLY A 72 -8.37 -1.25 -13.09
N LYS A 73 -7.20 -1.01 -13.71
CA LYS A 73 -6.41 -2.05 -14.39
C LYS A 73 -5.04 -2.22 -13.75
N PRO A 74 -4.52 -3.46 -13.64
CA PRO A 74 -3.13 -3.66 -13.24
C PRO A 74 -2.21 -3.00 -14.28
N VAL A 75 -1.17 -2.32 -13.79
CA VAL A 75 -0.19 -1.64 -14.62
C VAL A 75 1.22 -2.05 -14.20
N ASP A 76 2.16 -1.82 -15.11
CA ASP A 76 3.57 -2.06 -14.86
C ASP A 76 4.06 -1.24 -13.64
N PRO A 77 4.72 -1.89 -12.65
CA PRO A 77 5.18 -1.23 -11.44
C PRO A 77 6.37 -0.28 -11.67
N HIS A 78 7.09 -0.37 -12.78
CA HIS A 78 8.21 0.51 -13.12
C HIS A 78 7.77 1.72 -13.97
N ASP A 79 6.66 1.64 -14.70
CA ASP A 79 6.20 2.71 -15.63
C ASP A 79 4.92 3.47 -15.21
N PHE A 80 4.42 3.33 -13.97
CA PHE A 80 3.21 4.08 -13.56
C PHE A 80 3.50 5.53 -13.09
N LYS A 81 2.70 6.48 -13.58
CA LYS A 81 2.77 7.91 -13.21
C LYS A 81 1.45 8.42 -12.63
N GLY A 82 1.54 9.42 -11.75
CA GLY A 82 0.37 10.07 -11.15
C GLY A 82 -0.35 9.17 -10.14
N VAL A 83 -1.67 9.31 -10.02
CA VAL A 83 -2.47 8.57 -9.03
C VAL A 83 -2.50 7.08 -9.35
N TYR A 84 -2.10 6.27 -8.38
CA TYR A 84 -2.08 4.81 -8.42
C TYR A 84 -2.73 4.23 -7.17
N ARG A 85 -3.11 2.96 -7.26
CA ARG A 85 -3.74 2.19 -6.19
C ARG A 85 -2.97 0.89 -6.01
N LEU A 86 -2.99 0.33 -4.81
CA LEU A 86 -2.38 -0.97 -4.49
C LEU A 86 -3.52 -1.94 -4.18
N GLY A 87 -3.48 -3.13 -4.74
CA GLY A 87 -4.45 -4.19 -4.48
C GLY A 87 -3.75 -5.53 -4.34
N LEU A 88 -4.51 -6.54 -3.96
CA LEU A 88 -4.03 -7.91 -4.10
C LEU A 88 -3.79 -8.23 -5.58
N PRO A 89 -2.83 -9.11 -5.90
CA PRO A 89 -2.61 -9.52 -7.27
C PRO A 89 -3.86 -10.24 -7.78
N ASP A 90 -4.30 -9.88 -8.99
CA ASP A 90 -5.36 -10.62 -9.68
C ASP A 90 -4.81 -12.03 -9.94
N THR A 91 -5.23 -12.98 -9.11
CA THR A 91 -4.90 -14.39 -9.28
C THR A 91 -5.93 -14.94 -10.25
N GLU A 92 -5.66 -14.81 -11.55
CA GLU A 92 -6.37 -15.61 -12.56
C GLU A 92 -6.12 -17.11 -12.33
#